data_AF-A0A9C5ZAB2-F1
#
_entry.id   AF-A0A9C5ZAB2-F1
#
_cell.length_a   1.000
_cell.length_b   1.000
_cell.length_c   1.000
_cell.angle_alpha   90.00
_cell.angle_beta   90.00
_cell.angle_gamma   90.00
#
_symmetry.space_group_name_H-M   'P 1'
#
loop_
_entity.id
_entity.type
_entity.pdbx_description
1 polymer ?
#
loop_
_entity_poly.entity_id
_entity_poly.type
_entity_poly.pdbx_seq_one_letter_code
_entity_poly.pdbx_strand_id
1 'polypeptide(L)'
;MSSSEDSNNEIDEEIDERKLIRQDLSSMSFEEIMKLKEELGAKLYKEAILGIEKPKTSRNQKNAKDLKRLNKNRPREQSSKRPVPFLGAELRGKSKNDLQLRDPRFDERAGNYDVNKFKENYKFVSSIRESEILELKSELNRVTDQEEKDRIKKVMQRLVNKNVEENKWHKKQQTLKEEQQEIQKAIAEGKKPHYLTKKERNAKELVAQFEELKKHGKLTKHLEKRRKKNIAKDRKKMNFA
;
A
#
# COMPACT_ATOMS: atom_id res chain seq x y z
N MET A 1 -26.96 -37.10 31.21
CA MET A 1 -25.94 -38.18 31.18
C MET A 1 -26.37 -39.22 30.15
N SER A 2 -26.20 -38.95 28.85
CA SER A 2 -26.63 -39.86 27.76
C SER A 2 -25.91 -39.55 26.44
N SER A 3 -24.62 -39.20 26.49
CA SER A 3 -23.81 -38.86 25.29
C SER A 3 -22.37 -39.40 25.36
N SER A 4 -22.08 -40.27 26.34
CA SER A 4 -20.74 -40.81 26.58
C SER A 4 -20.66 -42.33 26.37
N GLU A 5 -21.79 -42.97 26.09
CA GLU A 5 -21.88 -44.42 25.82
C GLU A 5 -21.76 -44.70 24.32
N ASP A 6 -22.28 -43.83 23.44
CA ASP A 6 -22.13 -43.97 21.97
C ASP A 6 -20.67 -43.86 21.49
N SER A 7 -19.83 -43.03 22.13
CA SER A 7 -18.44 -42.83 21.69
C SER A 7 -17.50 -43.98 22.04
N ASN A 8 -17.88 -44.84 22.99
CA ASN A 8 -17.05 -46.00 23.35
C ASN A 8 -17.33 -47.19 22.42
N ASN A 9 -18.57 -47.36 21.95
CA ASN A 9 -18.91 -48.41 20.98
C ASN A 9 -18.17 -48.21 19.63
N GLU A 10 -18.06 -46.98 19.13
CA GLU A 10 -17.37 -46.70 17.86
C GLU A 10 -15.86 -47.05 17.90
N ILE A 11 -15.20 -46.89 19.05
CA ILE A 11 -13.76 -47.19 19.21
C ILE A 11 -13.52 -48.70 19.26
N ASP A 12 -14.42 -49.44 19.92
CA ASP A 12 -14.31 -50.89 20.04
C ASP A 12 -14.55 -51.58 18.68
N GLU A 13 -15.49 -51.08 17.86
CA GLU A 13 -15.72 -51.56 16.48
C GLU A 13 -14.49 -51.34 15.59
N GLU A 14 -13.85 -50.16 15.66
CA GLU A 14 -12.66 -49.85 14.84
C GLU A 14 -11.45 -50.72 15.21
N ILE A 15 -11.35 -51.14 16.48
CA ILE A 15 -10.29 -52.06 16.95
C ILE A 15 -10.51 -53.46 16.39
N ASP A 16 -11.75 -53.92 16.31
CA ASP A 16 -12.08 -55.25 15.80
C ASP A 16 -11.93 -55.34 14.27
N GLU A 17 -12.27 -54.29 13.53
CA GLU A 17 -11.98 -54.18 12.09
C GLU A 17 -10.46 -54.27 11.81
N ARG A 18 -9.63 -53.60 12.61
CA ARG A 18 -8.16 -53.65 12.46
C ARG A 18 -7.59 -55.05 12.72
N LYS A 19 -8.17 -55.80 13.66
CA LYS A 19 -7.75 -57.19 13.92
C LYS A 19 -8.08 -58.09 12.73
N LEU A 20 -9.25 -57.91 12.10
CA LEU A 20 -9.64 -58.63 10.89
C LEU A 20 -8.67 -58.33 9.74
N ILE A 21 -8.40 -57.04 9.47
CA ILE A 21 -7.44 -56.62 8.43
C ILE A 21 -6.06 -57.25 8.67
N ARG A 22 -5.62 -57.35 9.93
CA ARG A 22 -4.33 -57.95 10.26
C ARG A 22 -4.31 -59.47 10.07
N GLN A 23 -5.43 -60.16 10.30
CA GLN A 23 -5.57 -61.59 10.02
C GLN A 23 -5.54 -61.84 8.50
N ASP A 24 -6.27 -61.05 7.72
CA ASP A 24 -6.30 -61.13 6.25
C ASP A 24 -4.93 -60.86 5.63
N LEU A 25 -4.20 -59.86 6.14
CA LEU A 25 -2.82 -59.59 5.70
C LEU A 25 -1.85 -60.71 6.10
N SER A 26 -2.15 -61.51 7.14
CA SER A 26 -1.27 -62.62 7.52
C SER A 26 -1.43 -63.85 6.63
N SER A 27 -2.56 -64.00 5.94
CA SER A 27 -2.82 -65.12 5.03
C SER A 27 -2.31 -64.86 3.61
N MET A 28 -2.11 -63.59 3.23
CA MET A 28 -1.59 -63.21 1.91
C MET A 28 -0.07 -63.38 1.81
N SER A 29 0.42 -63.62 0.59
CA SER A 29 1.86 -63.73 0.33
C SER A 29 2.54 -62.36 0.45
N PHE A 30 3.83 -62.36 0.77
CA PHE A 30 4.59 -61.11 0.93
C PHE A 30 4.60 -60.23 -0.33
N GLU A 31 4.56 -60.85 -1.52
CA GLU A 31 4.51 -60.12 -2.79
C GLU A 31 3.18 -59.35 -2.96
N GLU A 32 2.05 -59.99 -2.62
CA GLU A 32 0.72 -59.36 -2.67
C GLU A 32 0.62 -58.22 -1.66
N ILE A 33 1.16 -58.41 -0.45
CA ILE A 33 1.21 -57.36 0.57
C ILE A 33 2.04 -56.15 0.09
N MET A 34 3.15 -56.40 -0.63
CA MET A 34 3.98 -55.32 -1.16
C MET A 34 3.24 -54.54 -2.26
N LYS A 35 2.57 -55.23 -3.20
CA LYS A 35 1.75 -54.59 -4.25
C LYS A 35 0.63 -53.74 -3.64
N LEU A 36 -0.09 -54.27 -2.65
CA LEU A 36 -1.12 -53.51 -1.93
C LEU A 36 -0.56 -52.25 -1.25
N LYS A 37 0.62 -52.34 -0.65
CA LYS A 37 1.28 -51.19 -0.03
C LYS A 37 1.72 -50.13 -1.06
N GLU A 38 2.08 -50.55 -2.27
CA GLU A 38 2.44 -49.64 -3.36
C GLU A 38 1.19 -48.94 -3.93
N GLU A 39 0.09 -49.68 -4.13
CA GLU A 39 -1.17 -49.13 -4.64
C GLU A 39 -1.86 -48.19 -3.64
N LEU A 40 -1.99 -48.61 -2.38
CA LEU A 40 -2.63 -47.81 -1.31
C LEU A 40 -1.70 -46.70 -0.78
N GLY A 41 -0.39 -46.85 -1.00
CA GLY A 41 0.63 -45.97 -0.48
C GLY A 41 1.00 -46.24 1.00
N ALA A 42 2.29 -46.11 1.30
CA ALA A 42 2.87 -46.50 2.60
C ALA A 42 2.34 -45.74 3.83
N LYS A 43 1.57 -44.66 3.66
CA LYS A 43 0.98 -43.90 4.78
C LYS A 43 -0.36 -44.49 5.22
N LEU A 44 -1.29 -44.65 4.27
CA LEU A 44 -2.62 -45.23 4.54
C LEU A 44 -2.50 -46.69 4.99
N TYR A 45 -1.61 -47.46 4.36
CA TYR A 45 -1.34 -48.84 4.77
C TYR A 45 -0.85 -48.94 6.23
N LYS A 46 0.04 -48.03 6.66
CA LYS A 46 0.54 -48.00 8.04
C LYS A 46 -0.53 -47.55 9.03
N GLU A 47 -1.39 -46.62 8.63
CA GLU A 47 -2.49 -46.13 9.44
C GLU A 47 -3.54 -47.23 9.67
N ALA A 48 -3.94 -47.95 8.62
CA ALA A 48 -4.88 -49.06 8.71
C ALA A 48 -4.37 -50.21 9.60
N ILE A 49 -3.07 -50.53 9.56
CA ILE A 49 -2.50 -51.65 10.33
C ILE A 49 -2.12 -51.28 11.75
N LEU A 50 -1.46 -50.13 11.92
CA LEU A 50 -0.90 -49.73 13.20
C LEU A 50 -1.89 -48.86 14.00
N GLY A 51 -2.96 -48.35 13.37
CA GLY A 51 -3.94 -47.47 14.00
C GLY A 51 -3.36 -46.12 14.43
N ILE A 52 -2.16 -45.78 13.95
CA ILE A 52 -1.48 -44.54 14.32
C ILE A 52 -1.93 -43.46 13.33
N GLU A 53 -3.07 -42.86 13.61
CA GLU A 53 -3.35 -41.54 13.04
C GLU A 53 -2.20 -40.62 13.46
N LYS A 54 -1.56 -39.95 12.51
CA LYS A 54 -0.61 -38.89 12.89
C LYS A 54 -1.42 -37.86 13.69
N PRO A 55 -0.96 -37.45 14.90
CA PRO A 55 -1.63 -36.36 15.58
C PRO A 55 -1.61 -35.17 14.63
N LYS A 56 -2.81 -34.77 14.15
CA LYS A 56 -3.01 -33.48 13.47
C LYS A 56 -2.21 -32.50 14.30
N THR A 57 -1.24 -31.83 13.68
CA THR A 57 -0.26 -30.99 14.36
C THR A 57 -0.94 -29.77 15.00
N SER A 58 -1.70 -29.99 16.06
CA SER A 58 -2.06 -28.99 17.06
C SER A 58 -0.91 -29.03 18.06
N ARG A 59 0.12 -28.24 17.74
CA ARG A 59 1.30 -28.02 18.58
C ARG A 59 0.98 -27.37 19.93
N ASN A 60 -0.28 -27.36 20.33
CA ASN A 60 -0.82 -26.77 21.53
C ASN A 60 -2.08 -27.54 21.86
N GLN A 61 -1.99 -28.58 22.71
CA GLN A 61 -2.92 -28.78 23.82
C GLN A 61 -2.69 -30.12 24.53
N LYS A 62 -2.62 -30.03 25.86
CA LYS A 62 -3.07 -31.05 26.82
C LYS A 62 -2.20 -32.29 27.03
N ASN A 63 -0.95 -32.06 27.44
CA ASN A 63 -0.34 -32.88 28.51
C ASN A 63 0.29 -32.02 29.61
N ALA A 64 -0.15 -30.76 29.75
CA ALA A 64 -0.16 -30.10 31.04
C ALA A 64 -1.55 -30.35 31.62
N LYS A 65 -1.65 -31.18 32.65
CA LYS A 65 -2.72 -30.99 33.63
C LYS A 65 -2.51 -29.57 34.15
N ASP A 66 -3.22 -28.61 33.55
CA ASP A 66 -3.16 -27.23 33.97
C ASP A 66 -3.73 -27.21 35.38
N LEU A 67 -2.83 -27.26 36.37
CA LEU A 67 -3.16 -26.97 37.76
C LEU A 67 -3.60 -25.51 37.81
N LYS A 68 -4.85 -25.27 37.44
CA LYS A 68 -5.51 -23.97 37.53
C LYS A 68 -5.45 -23.58 39.00
N ARG A 69 -4.93 -22.38 39.27
CA ARG A 69 -4.94 -21.81 40.61
C ARG A 69 -6.41 -21.55 40.99
N LEU A 70 -6.81 -21.93 42.19
CA LEU A 70 -8.15 -21.60 42.72
C LEU A 70 -8.35 -20.09 42.94
N ASN A 71 -7.26 -19.35 43.22
CA ASN A 71 -7.26 -17.89 43.34
C ASN A 71 -5.92 -17.32 42.82
N LYS A 72 -5.91 -16.06 42.34
CA LYS A 72 -4.76 -15.36 41.74
C LYS A 72 -3.54 -15.31 42.66
N ASN A 73 -3.77 -15.20 43.98
CA ASN A 73 -2.72 -15.05 44.99
C ASN A 73 -2.15 -16.39 45.50
N ARG A 74 -2.58 -17.54 44.95
CA ARG A 74 -2.06 -18.85 45.35
C ARG A 74 -0.79 -19.21 44.55
N PRO A 75 0.30 -19.67 45.20
CA PRO A 75 1.46 -20.21 44.48
C PRO A 75 1.08 -21.46 43.67
N ARG A 76 1.83 -21.75 42.60
CA ARG A 76 1.62 -22.90 41.71
C ARG A 76 2.89 -23.72 41.64
N GLU A 77 2.75 -25.03 41.80
CA GLU A 77 3.84 -25.98 41.60
C GLU A 77 4.26 -26.03 40.12
N GLN A 78 5.57 -26.08 39.88
CA GLN A 78 6.19 -26.21 38.55
C GLN A 78 7.24 -27.32 38.60
N SER A 79 7.38 -28.08 37.50
CA SER A 79 8.40 -29.13 37.42
C SER A 79 9.80 -28.53 37.32
N SER A 80 10.75 -29.05 38.11
CA SER A 80 12.17 -28.69 38.05
C SER A 80 12.85 -29.06 36.72
N LYS A 81 12.24 -29.94 35.92
CA LYS A 81 12.74 -30.33 34.60
C LYS A 81 12.39 -29.32 33.50
N ARG A 82 11.62 -28.27 33.80
CA ARG A 82 11.23 -27.26 32.82
C ARG A 82 12.43 -26.34 32.54
N PRO A 83 12.96 -26.31 31.29
CA PRO A 83 14.07 -25.43 30.96
C PRO A 83 13.64 -23.96 31.02
N VAL A 84 14.52 -23.11 31.58
CA VAL A 84 14.32 -21.65 31.60
C VAL A 84 14.68 -21.08 30.22
N PRO A 85 13.85 -20.20 29.63
CA PRO A 85 14.21 -19.56 28.37
C PRO A 85 15.49 -18.72 28.55
N PHE A 86 16.42 -18.84 27.62
CA PHE A 86 17.63 -18.02 27.57
C PHE A 86 17.24 -16.55 27.38
N LEU A 87 17.81 -15.65 28.18
CA LEU A 87 17.55 -14.21 28.10
C LEU A 87 17.81 -13.73 26.65
N GLY A 88 16.78 -13.21 25.98
CA GLY A 88 16.87 -12.75 24.59
C GLY A 88 16.56 -13.80 23.50
N ALA A 89 16.03 -14.98 23.83
CA ALA A 89 15.53 -15.93 22.84
C ALA A 89 14.42 -15.33 21.94
N GLU A 90 13.59 -14.43 22.48
CA GLU A 90 12.53 -13.72 21.75
C GLU A 90 13.07 -12.78 20.67
N LEU A 91 14.29 -12.25 20.83
CA LEU A 91 14.92 -11.38 19.82
C LEU A 91 15.47 -12.17 18.62
N ARG A 92 15.78 -13.47 18.77
CA ARG A 92 16.35 -14.27 17.68
C ARG A 92 15.29 -14.80 16.70
N GLY A 93 14.02 -14.77 17.08
CA GLY A 93 12.90 -15.23 16.24
C GLY A 93 12.41 -14.23 15.20
N LYS A 94 12.87 -12.96 15.23
CA LYS A 94 12.59 -11.99 14.18
C LYS A 94 13.50 -12.29 12.99
N SER A 95 12.96 -13.09 12.07
CA SER A 95 13.62 -13.60 10.88
C SER A 95 14.38 -12.51 10.11
N LYS A 96 15.56 -12.88 9.58
CA LYS A 96 16.37 -12.11 8.62
C LYS A 96 15.62 -11.73 7.33
N ASN A 97 14.37 -12.18 7.17
CA ASN A 97 13.46 -11.78 6.10
C ASN A 97 12.93 -10.33 6.26
N ASP A 98 13.21 -9.66 7.39
CA ASP A 98 12.90 -8.23 7.59
C ASP A 98 13.96 -7.27 7.01
N LEU A 99 15.01 -7.77 6.35
CA LEU A 99 15.76 -6.96 5.37
C LEU A 99 14.91 -6.80 4.10
N GLN A 100 13.79 -6.09 4.24
CA GLN A 100 12.99 -5.62 3.11
C GLN A 100 13.93 -4.94 2.13
N LEU A 101 13.89 -5.35 0.85
CA LEU A 101 14.68 -4.74 -0.21
C LEU A 101 14.36 -3.24 -0.24
N ARG A 102 15.28 -2.40 0.24
CA ARG A 102 15.07 -0.95 0.35
C ARG A 102 15.47 -0.30 -0.96
N ASP A 103 14.54 0.37 -1.62
CA ASP A 103 14.88 1.32 -2.67
C ASP A 103 15.23 2.66 -2.00
N PRO A 104 16.48 3.12 -2.05
CA PRO A 104 16.88 4.36 -1.39
C PRO A 104 16.13 5.59 -1.92
N ARG A 105 15.51 5.53 -3.10
CA ARG A 105 14.67 6.62 -3.63
C ARG A 105 13.33 6.73 -2.90
N PHE A 106 12.87 5.63 -2.30
CA PHE A 106 11.57 5.52 -1.65
C PHE A 106 11.68 5.17 -0.16
N ASP A 107 12.90 5.04 0.38
CA ASP A 107 13.13 4.82 1.80
C ASP A 107 13.03 6.13 2.57
N GLU A 108 12.16 6.19 3.57
CA GLU A 108 11.96 7.35 4.44
C GLU A 108 13.25 7.76 5.17
N ARG A 109 14.18 6.82 5.35
CA ARG A 109 15.48 7.05 6.00
C ARG A 109 16.47 7.81 5.12
N ALA A 110 16.29 7.81 3.80
CA ALA A 110 17.19 8.48 2.85
C ALA A 110 16.98 10.01 2.80
N GLY A 111 16.00 10.53 3.54
CA GLY A 111 15.74 11.96 3.72
C GLY A 111 14.42 12.41 3.11
N ASN A 112 14.09 13.68 3.32
CA ASN A 112 12.84 14.27 2.85
C ASN A 112 13.00 14.94 1.47
N TYR A 113 11.94 14.87 0.68
CA TYR A 113 11.86 15.52 -0.62
C TYR A 113 11.87 17.06 -0.49
N ASP A 114 12.93 17.68 -0.99
CA ASP A 114 13.04 19.13 -1.11
C ASP A 114 12.70 19.56 -2.55
N VAL A 115 11.54 20.23 -2.69
CA VAL A 115 11.02 20.69 -3.98
C VAL A 115 12.00 21.63 -4.68
N ASN A 116 12.68 22.51 -3.93
CA ASN A 116 13.56 23.51 -4.53
C ASN A 116 14.81 22.85 -5.11
N LYS A 117 15.47 21.98 -4.33
CA LYS A 117 16.64 21.21 -4.81
C LYS A 117 16.27 20.30 -5.98
N PHE A 118 15.11 19.65 -5.93
CA PHE A 118 14.64 18.84 -7.05
C PHE A 118 14.46 19.67 -8.32
N LYS A 119 13.82 20.84 -8.23
CA LYS A 119 13.60 21.73 -9.37
C LYS A 119 14.90 22.26 -9.97
N GLU A 120 15.90 22.55 -9.14
CA GLU A 120 17.24 22.95 -9.61
C GLU A 120 17.97 21.78 -10.28
N ASN A 121 18.06 20.62 -9.60
CA ASN A 121 18.80 19.45 -10.10
C ASN A 121 18.19 18.88 -11.39
N TYR A 122 16.86 18.94 -11.53
CA TYR A 122 16.12 18.40 -12.68
C TYR A 122 15.58 19.48 -13.61
N LYS A 123 16.21 20.66 -13.64
CA LYS A 123 15.80 21.77 -14.51
C LYS A 123 15.77 21.38 -15.99
N PHE A 124 16.65 20.48 -16.43
CA PHE A 124 16.72 20.01 -17.82
C PHE A 124 15.47 19.20 -18.27
N VAL A 125 14.64 18.73 -17.34
CA VAL A 125 13.42 17.98 -17.67
C VAL A 125 12.39 18.87 -18.37
N SER A 126 12.43 20.19 -18.18
CA SER A 126 11.58 21.11 -18.93
C SER A 126 11.99 21.17 -20.41
N SER A 127 13.28 21.28 -20.71
CA SER A 127 13.78 21.30 -22.10
C SER A 127 13.50 20.00 -22.84
N ILE A 128 13.60 18.85 -22.17
CA ILE A 128 13.24 17.55 -22.77
C ILE A 128 11.74 17.51 -23.11
N ARG A 129 10.87 17.98 -22.22
CA ARG A 129 9.43 18.02 -22.51
C ARG A 129 9.10 18.95 -23.68
N GLU A 130 9.82 20.05 -23.82
CA GLU A 130 9.65 20.96 -24.95
C GLU A 130 10.03 20.30 -26.28
N SER A 131 11.14 19.56 -26.33
CA SER A 131 11.50 18.78 -27.53
C SER A 131 10.49 17.67 -27.81
N GLU A 132 10.04 16.93 -26.80
CA GLU A 132 8.99 15.91 -26.94
C GLU A 132 7.68 16.49 -27.51
N ILE A 133 7.29 17.70 -27.07
CA ILE A 133 6.10 18.38 -27.62
C ILE A 133 6.30 18.72 -29.10
N LEU A 134 7.50 19.11 -29.53
CA LEU A 134 7.80 19.38 -30.94
C LEU A 134 7.77 18.10 -31.78
N GLU A 135 8.33 17.01 -31.26
CA GLU A 135 8.29 15.68 -31.89
C GLU A 135 6.84 15.21 -32.06
N LEU A 136 6.04 15.24 -31.00
CA LEU A 136 4.62 14.85 -31.05
C LEU A 136 3.80 15.70 -32.02
N LYS A 137 4.12 17.00 -32.17
CA LYS A 137 3.50 17.83 -33.21
C LYS A 137 3.85 17.36 -34.61
N SER A 138 5.12 16.97 -34.84
CA SER A 138 5.55 16.44 -36.12
C SER A 138 4.90 15.10 -36.44
N GLU A 139 4.75 14.22 -35.44
CA GLU A 139 4.05 12.94 -35.57
C GLU A 139 2.56 13.15 -35.86
N LEU A 140 1.92 14.10 -35.18
CA LEU A 140 0.50 14.40 -35.37
C LEU A 140 0.18 14.81 -36.83
N ASN A 141 1.12 15.45 -37.50
CA ASN A 141 0.98 15.85 -38.91
C ASN A 141 1.20 14.68 -39.89
N ARG A 142 1.95 13.65 -39.49
CA ARG A 142 2.27 12.47 -40.33
C ARG A 142 1.22 11.39 -40.23
N VAL A 143 0.72 11.14 -39.02
CA VAL A 143 -0.28 10.11 -38.77
C VAL A 143 -1.57 10.47 -39.50
N THR A 144 -2.18 9.50 -40.14
CA THR A 144 -3.48 9.67 -40.83
C THR A 144 -4.62 9.11 -39.98
N ASP A 145 -4.38 8.01 -39.27
CA ASP A 145 -5.34 7.34 -38.40
C ASP A 145 -5.86 8.27 -37.28
N GLN A 146 -7.16 8.22 -37.05
CA GLN A 146 -7.84 9.13 -36.15
C GLN A 146 -7.66 8.73 -34.68
N GLU A 147 -7.61 7.43 -34.38
CA GLU A 147 -7.40 6.98 -33.00
C GLU A 147 -5.99 7.33 -32.51
N GLU A 148 -4.98 7.09 -33.34
CA GLU A 148 -3.61 7.45 -33.05
C GLU A 148 -3.42 8.96 -32.90
N LYS A 149 -4.04 9.78 -33.77
CA LYS A 149 -4.06 11.25 -33.61
C LYS A 149 -4.60 11.67 -32.26
N ASP A 150 -5.68 11.06 -31.80
CA ASP A 150 -6.28 11.41 -30.52
C ASP A 150 -5.43 10.95 -29.33
N ARG A 151 -4.73 9.81 -29.45
CA ARG A 151 -3.72 9.39 -28.47
C ARG A 151 -2.57 10.39 -28.38
N ILE A 152 -2.02 10.81 -29.52
CA ILE A 152 -0.92 11.81 -29.59
C ILE A 152 -1.37 13.14 -29.00
N LYS A 153 -2.56 13.65 -29.38
CA LYS A 153 -3.12 14.89 -28.80
C LYS A 153 -3.26 14.80 -27.28
N LYS A 154 -3.73 13.68 -26.74
CA LYS A 154 -3.84 13.46 -25.29
C LYS A 154 -2.48 13.46 -24.59
N VAL A 155 -1.45 12.86 -25.20
CA VAL A 155 -0.08 12.90 -24.67
C VAL A 155 0.46 14.34 -24.69
N MET A 156 0.39 15.00 -25.84
CA MET A 156 0.84 16.37 -26.02
C MET A 156 0.15 17.34 -25.03
N GLN A 157 -1.17 17.23 -24.86
CA GLN A 157 -1.91 18.05 -23.91
C GLN A 157 -1.43 17.82 -22.47
N ARG A 158 -1.12 16.57 -22.08
CA ARG A 158 -0.57 16.27 -20.75
C ARG A 158 0.78 16.94 -20.53
N LEU A 159 1.68 16.91 -21.51
CA LEU A 159 2.99 17.56 -21.42
C LEU A 159 2.86 19.08 -21.35
N VAL A 160 2.02 19.69 -22.20
CA VAL A 160 1.75 21.13 -22.17
C VAL A 160 1.19 21.56 -20.81
N ASN A 161 0.23 20.80 -20.26
CA ASN A 161 -0.33 21.09 -18.93
C ASN A 161 0.75 21.03 -17.84
N LYS A 162 1.66 20.04 -17.89
CA LYS A 162 2.79 19.96 -16.96
C LYS A 162 3.71 21.18 -17.05
N ASN A 163 4.04 21.64 -18.26
CA ASN A 163 4.86 22.84 -18.46
C ASN A 163 4.16 24.10 -17.93
N VAL A 164 2.85 24.23 -18.14
CA VAL A 164 2.06 25.37 -17.64
C VAL A 164 2.04 25.41 -16.11
N GLU A 165 1.80 24.28 -15.44
CA GLU A 165 1.80 24.21 -13.98
C GLU A 165 3.19 24.51 -13.38
N GLU A 166 4.25 24.03 -14.03
CA GLU A 166 5.61 24.33 -13.61
C GLU A 166 5.95 25.82 -13.78
N ASN A 167 5.60 26.43 -14.92
CA ASN A 167 5.79 27.86 -15.13
C ASN A 167 5.02 28.69 -14.10
N LYS A 168 3.80 28.26 -13.74
CA LYS A 168 3.01 28.89 -12.68
C LYS A 168 3.71 28.79 -11.32
N TRP A 169 4.30 27.63 -11.01
CA TRP A 169 5.10 27.47 -9.79
C TRP A 169 6.32 28.41 -9.79
N HIS A 170 7.07 28.48 -10.89
CA HIS A 170 8.23 29.38 -10.99
C HIS A 170 7.85 30.85 -10.85
N LYS A 171 6.78 31.30 -11.52
CA LYS A 171 6.25 32.66 -11.36
C LYS A 171 5.93 32.97 -9.91
N LYS A 172 5.28 32.05 -9.20
CA LYS A 172 4.95 32.22 -7.78
C LYS A 172 6.20 32.30 -6.90
N GLN A 173 7.23 31.49 -7.19
CA GLN A 173 8.50 31.56 -6.46
C GLN A 173 9.23 32.87 -6.73
N GLN A 174 9.21 33.35 -7.97
CA GLN A 174 9.79 34.66 -8.33
C GLN A 174 9.11 35.79 -7.57
N THR A 175 7.77 35.84 -7.56
CA THR A 175 7.05 36.87 -6.79
C THR A 175 7.36 36.83 -5.29
N LEU A 176 7.51 35.63 -4.71
CA LEU A 176 7.89 35.50 -3.30
C LEU A 176 9.33 35.97 -3.04
N LYS A 177 10.24 35.69 -3.98
CA LYS A 177 11.63 36.15 -3.90
C LYS A 177 11.72 37.67 -4.03
N GLU A 178 10.93 38.27 -4.92
CA GLU A 178 10.80 39.72 -5.08
C GLU A 178 10.25 40.36 -3.79
N GLU A 179 9.18 39.82 -3.22
CA GLU A 179 8.63 40.27 -1.92
C GLU A 179 9.71 40.25 -0.82
N GLN A 180 10.50 39.17 -0.74
CA GLN A 180 11.59 39.05 0.24
C GLN A 180 12.70 40.08 -0.01
N GLN A 181 13.06 40.32 -1.27
CA GLN A 181 14.07 41.32 -1.63
C GLN A 181 13.61 42.75 -1.30
N GLU A 182 12.34 43.08 -1.54
CA GLU A 182 11.76 44.38 -1.17
C GLU A 182 11.80 44.59 0.35
N ILE A 183 11.45 43.56 1.12
CA ILE A 183 11.54 43.59 2.59
C ILE A 183 12.99 43.80 3.04
N GLN A 184 13.94 43.06 2.47
CA GLN A 184 15.35 43.19 2.81
C GLN A 184 15.89 44.59 2.50
N LYS A 185 15.48 45.19 1.36
CA LYS A 185 15.84 46.55 0.99
C LYS A 185 15.27 47.58 1.97
N ALA A 186 14.00 47.46 2.34
CA ALA A 186 13.38 48.36 3.31
C ALA A 186 14.09 48.33 4.67
N ILE A 187 14.47 47.13 5.13
CA ILE A 187 15.25 46.95 6.36
C ILE A 187 16.64 47.61 6.24
N ALA A 188 17.33 47.38 5.12
CA ALA A 188 18.65 47.97 4.88
C ALA A 188 18.60 49.51 4.82
N GLU A 189 17.51 50.08 4.30
CA GLU A 189 17.26 51.52 4.30
C GLU A 189 16.81 52.07 5.67
N GLY A 190 16.62 51.22 6.68
CA GLY A 190 16.10 51.59 8.01
C GLY A 190 14.61 51.90 8.04
N LYS A 191 13.86 51.61 6.97
CA LYS A 191 12.41 51.77 6.90
C LYS A 191 11.72 50.55 7.52
N LYS A 192 10.50 50.74 8.02
CA LYS A 192 9.68 49.62 8.54
C LYS A 192 9.24 48.70 7.38
N PRO A 193 9.64 47.42 7.35
CA PRO A 193 9.24 46.50 6.29
C PRO A 193 7.74 46.21 6.32
N HIS A 194 7.10 46.13 5.14
CA HIS A 194 5.70 45.73 5.01
C HIS A 194 5.59 44.24 4.67
N TYR A 195 4.91 43.49 5.53
CA TYR A 195 4.65 42.08 5.31
C TYR A 195 3.22 41.89 4.82
N LEU A 196 3.06 41.48 3.55
CA LEU A 196 1.75 41.29 2.94
C LEU A 196 0.94 40.22 3.68
N THR A 197 -0.30 40.54 4.00
CA THR A 197 -1.24 39.57 4.55
C THR A 197 -1.70 38.57 3.48
N LYS A 198 -2.27 37.42 3.90
CA LYS A 198 -2.83 36.43 2.95
C LYS A 198 -3.92 37.05 2.05
N LYS A 199 -4.74 37.95 2.61
CA LYS A 199 -5.80 38.65 1.87
C LYS A 199 -5.22 39.59 0.82
N GLU A 200 -4.18 40.35 1.16
CA GLU A 200 -3.48 41.24 0.24
C GLU A 200 -2.82 40.46 -0.92
N ARG A 201 -2.14 39.34 -0.62
CA ARG A 201 -1.57 38.48 -1.66
C ARG A 201 -2.63 37.97 -2.63
N ASN A 202 -3.76 37.49 -2.11
CA ASN A 202 -4.87 37.02 -2.94
C ASN A 202 -5.46 38.15 -3.79
N ALA A 203 -5.60 39.36 -3.23
CA ALA A 203 -6.08 40.52 -3.98
C ALA A 203 -5.12 40.88 -5.12
N LYS A 204 -3.81 40.92 -4.85
CA LYS A 204 -2.76 41.13 -5.88
C LYS A 204 -2.81 40.07 -6.97
N GLU A 205 -2.93 38.78 -6.60
CA GLU A 205 -3.03 37.68 -7.56
C GLU A 205 -4.28 37.81 -8.44
N LEU A 206 -5.44 38.16 -7.85
CA LEU A 206 -6.68 38.36 -8.61
C LEU A 206 -6.60 39.54 -9.58
N VAL A 207 -5.96 40.64 -9.18
CA VAL A 207 -5.72 41.80 -10.07
C VAL A 207 -4.80 41.39 -11.22
N ALA A 208 -3.69 40.71 -10.95
CA ALA A 208 -2.79 40.22 -11.99
C ALA A 208 -3.50 39.28 -12.99
N GLN A 209 -4.28 38.32 -12.49
CA GLN A 209 -5.08 37.42 -13.34
C GLN A 209 -6.10 38.19 -14.19
N PHE A 210 -6.76 39.20 -13.62
CA PHE A 210 -7.71 40.03 -14.35
C PHE A 210 -7.02 40.80 -15.49
N GLU A 211 -5.86 41.38 -15.22
CA GLU A 211 -5.07 42.09 -16.22
C GLU A 211 -4.57 41.17 -17.33
N GLU A 212 -4.05 39.98 -16.99
CA GLU A 212 -3.65 38.96 -17.97
C GLU A 212 -4.84 38.56 -18.88
N LEU A 213 -6.01 38.31 -18.28
CA LEU A 213 -7.23 37.99 -19.04
C LEU A 213 -7.71 39.14 -19.94
N LYS A 214 -7.57 40.39 -19.47
CA LYS A 214 -7.89 41.59 -20.22
C LYS A 214 -6.93 41.77 -21.40
N LYS A 215 -5.63 41.62 -21.17
CA LYS A 215 -4.58 41.68 -22.20
C LYS A 215 -4.79 40.64 -23.30
N HIS A 216 -5.20 39.43 -22.94
CA HIS A 216 -5.47 38.35 -23.90
C HIS A 216 -6.88 38.39 -24.52
N GLY A 217 -7.73 39.37 -24.18
CA GLY A 217 -9.12 39.45 -24.69
C GLY A 217 -10.03 38.32 -24.22
N LYS A 218 -9.62 37.53 -23.21
CA LYS A 218 -10.37 36.35 -22.70
C LYS A 218 -11.27 36.68 -21.52
N LEU A 219 -11.27 37.94 -21.06
CA LEU A 219 -11.99 38.40 -19.88
C LEU A 219 -13.50 38.19 -19.99
N THR A 220 -14.12 38.59 -21.11
CA THR A 220 -15.57 38.45 -21.35
C THR A 220 -16.00 36.99 -21.24
N LYS A 221 -15.32 36.10 -21.97
CA LYS A 221 -15.55 34.64 -21.93
C LYS A 221 -15.37 34.06 -20.51
N HIS A 222 -14.39 34.55 -19.75
CA HIS A 222 -14.19 34.12 -18.36
C HIS A 222 -15.38 34.54 -17.48
N LEU A 223 -15.83 35.79 -17.60
CA LEU A 223 -16.98 36.31 -16.86
C LEU A 223 -18.28 35.58 -17.23
N GLU A 224 -18.51 35.29 -18.51
CA GLU A 224 -19.65 34.50 -18.97
C GLU A 224 -19.65 33.09 -18.37
N LYS A 225 -18.50 32.40 -18.39
CA LYS A 225 -18.35 31.08 -17.75
C LYS A 225 -18.63 31.16 -16.25
N ARG A 226 -18.13 32.20 -15.59
CA ARG A 226 -18.36 32.42 -14.16
C ARG A 226 -19.83 32.70 -13.85
N ARG A 227 -20.51 33.51 -14.66
CA ARG A 227 -21.97 33.75 -14.58
C ARG A 227 -22.76 32.46 -14.74
N LYS A 228 -22.47 31.67 -15.79
CA LYS A 228 -23.12 30.36 -16.01
C LYS A 228 -22.91 29.39 -14.83
N LYS A 229 -21.69 29.34 -14.28
CA LYS A 229 -21.38 28.50 -13.10
C LYS A 229 -22.12 28.97 -11.85
N ASN A 230 -22.24 30.28 -11.63
CA ASN A 230 -22.99 30.84 -10.51
C ASN A 230 -24.49 30.52 -10.64
N ILE A 231 -25.10 30.78 -11.81
CA ILE A 231 -26.50 30.43 -12.09
C ILE A 231 -26.77 28.94 -11.83
N ALA A 232 -25.88 28.05 -12.28
CA ALA A 232 -26.02 26.62 -12.04
C ALA A 232 -25.92 26.25 -10.55
N LYS A 233 -25.04 26.92 -9.78
CA LYS A 233 -24.96 26.75 -8.33
C LYS A 233 -26.20 27.27 -7.63
N ASP A 234 -26.70 28.43 -8.03
CA ASP A 234 -27.90 29.06 -7.47
C ASP A 234 -29.11 28.17 -7.73
N ARG A 235 -29.29 27.68 -8.98
CA ARG A 235 -30.35 26.70 -9.31
C ARG A 235 -30.23 25.44 -8.45
N LYS A 236 -29.02 24.90 -8.25
CA LYS A 236 -28.84 23.75 -7.36
C LYS A 236 -29.22 24.09 -5.91
N LYS A 237 -28.86 25.27 -5.41
CA LYS A 237 -29.22 25.70 -4.06
C LYS A 237 -30.73 25.90 -3.90
N MET A 238 -31.40 26.42 -4.92
CA MET A 238 -32.85 26.65 -4.92
C MET A 238 -33.66 25.36 -5.13
N ASN A 239 -33.13 24.38 -5.86
CA ASN A 239 -33.77 23.06 -6.07
C ASN A 239 -33.53 22.06 -4.92
N PHE A 240 -32.89 22.49 -3.83
CA PHE A 240 -32.69 21.73 -2.59
C PHE A 240 -33.51 22.33 -1.42
N ALA A 241 -34.63 23.00 -1.76
CA ALA A 241 -35.71 23.36 -0.86
C ALA A 241 -37.00 22.70 -1.35
#